data_AF-A0A484G8F3-F1
#
_entry.id   AF-A0A484G8F3-F1
#
_cell.length_a   1.000
_cell.length_b   1.000
_cell.length_c   1.000
_cell.angle_alpha   90.00
_cell.angle_beta   90.00
_cell.angle_gamma   90.00
#
_symmetry.space_group_name_H-M   'P 1'
#
loop_
_entity.id
_entity.type
_entity.pdbx_description
1 polymer ?
#
loop_
_entity_poly.entity_id
_entity_poly.type
_entity_poly.pdbx_seq_one_letter_code
_entity_poly.pdbx_strand_id
1 'polypeptide(L)'
;MMDTPTSFPLLGAAQECLEAFHALIDSLEKPDEKSGGNLTTSIVKVQRDRFKIWAMNLGALQRGRASLDFRLLESSLTKSAILRLLNELKDTLLQTRQRSGPGVKTTARAHNYTGFRLLQ
;
A
#
# COMPACT_ATOMS: atom_id res chain seq x y z
N MET A 1 6.36 17.16 33.82
CA MET A 1 7.08 16.56 32.69
C MET A 1 6.07 15.71 31.95
N MET A 2 5.69 16.04 30.71
CA MET A 2 4.79 15.19 29.92
C MET A 2 5.64 14.12 29.24
N ASP A 3 5.44 12.86 29.63
CA ASP A 3 6.08 11.70 29.02
C ASP A 3 5.81 11.69 27.51
N THR A 4 6.84 11.89 26.71
CA THR A 4 6.74 11.66 25.27
C THR A 4 6.54 10.16 25.05
N PRO A 5 5.51 9.73 24.30
CA PRO A 5 5.35 8.34 23.96
C PRO A 5 6.60 7.85 23.23
N THR A 6 7.26 6.83 23.79
CA THR A 6 8.46 6.18 23.22
C THR A 6 8.14 5.31 22.00
N SER A 7 6.86 5.02 21.75
CA SER A 7 6.39 4.21 20.64
C SER A 7 5.72 5.07 19.57
N PHE A 8 6.21 4.95 18.33
CA PHE A 8 5.70 5.64 17.14
C PHE A 8 5.21 4.61 16.10
N PRO A 9 4.11 3.89 16.37
CA PRO A 9 3.62 2.85 15.47
C PRO A 9 3.16 3.38 14.11
N LEU A 10 2.62 4.60 14.03
CA LEU A 10 2.24 5.19 12.74
C LEU A 10 3.48 5.53 11.91
N LEU A 11 4.56 6.00 12.56
CA LEU A 11 5.85 6.18 11.91
C LEU A 11 6.39 4.87 11.33
N GLY A 12 6.43 3.82 12.14
CA GLY A 12 6.91 2.51 11.69
C GLY A 12 6.10 2.00 10.49
N ALA A 13 4.77 2.00 10.59
CA ALA A 13 3.90 1.55 9.51
C ALA A 13 4.04 2.40 8.24
N ALA A 14 4.22 3.72 8.36
CA ALA A 14 4.44 4.59 7.21
C ALA A 14 5.80 4.33 6.53
N GLN A 15 6.85 4.05 7.31
CA GLN A 15 8.15 3.64 6.77
C GLN A 15 8.06 2.30 6.04
N GLU A 16 7.38 1.31 6.62
CA GLU A 16 7.16 0.01 5.97
C GLU A 16 6.39 0.14 4.63
N CYS A 17 5.43 1.06 4.53
CA CYS A 17 4.78 1.36 3.25
C CYS A 17 5.76 1.88 2.20
N LEU A 18 6.69 2.78 2.57
CA LEU A 18 7.71 3.29 1.65
C LEU A 18 8.63 2.17 1.17
N GLU A 19 9.07 1.30 2.07
CA GLU A 19 9.90 0.15 1.71
C GLU A 19 9.14 -0.83 0.80
N ALA A 20 7.85 -1.06 1.03
CA ALA A 20 7.02 -1.88 0.16
C ALA A 20 6.86 -1.25 -1.25
N PHE A 21 6.73 0.08 -1.34
CA PHE A 21 6.73 0.80 -2.61
C PHE A 21 8.07 0.63 -3.35
N HIS A 22 9.20 0.82 -2.67
CA HIS A 22 10.52 0.62 -3.27
C HIS A 22 10.68 -0.80 -3.78
N ALA A 23 10.36 -1.80 -2.96
CA ALA A 23 10.44 -3.20 -3.33
C ALA A 23 9.56 -3.58 -4.54
N LEU A 24 8.38 -2.96 -4.68
CA LEU A 24 7.53 -3.15 -5.85
C LEU A 24 8.12 -2.48 -7.10
N ILE A 25 8.59 -1.24 -7.00
CA ILE A 25 9.25 -0.52 -8.09
C ILE A 25 10.46 -1.31 -8.61
N ASP A 26 11.32 -1.77 -7.71
CA ASP A 26 12.51 -2.56 -8.05
C ASP A 26 12.15 -3.88 -8.74
N SER A 27 11.00 -4.48 -8.40
CA SER A 27 10.52 -5.70 -9.06
C SER A 27 10.01 -5.45 -10.47
N LEU A 28 9.45 -4.26 -10.74
CA LEU A 28 8.89 -3.88 -12.03
C LEU A 28 9.96 -3.35 -13.00
N GLU A 29 11.08 -2.82 -12.49
CA GLU A 29 12.22 -2.35 -13.30
C GLU A 29 13.10 -3.50 -13.80
N LYS A 30 12.95 -4.71 -13.25
CA LYS A 30 13.63 -5.89 -13.77
C LYS A 30 13.04 -6.22 -15.15
N PRO A 31 13.87 -6.32 -16.20
CA PRO A 31 13.39 -6.63 -17.54
C PRO A 31 12.84 -8.06 -17.57
N ASP A 32 11.52 -8.20 -17.58
CA ASP A 32 10.86 -9.45 -17.96
C ASP A 32 10.14 -9.24 -19.29
N GLU A 33 10.51 -10.05 -20.29
CA GLU A 33 10.11 -10.00 -21.70
C GLU A 33 8.59 -10.13 -21.93
N LYS A 34 7.79 -10.30 -20.87
CA LYS A 34 6.35 -10.58 -20.95
C LYS A 34 5.52 -9.81 -19.93
N SER A 35 5.88 -8.56 -19.62
CA SER A 35 5.06 -7.72 -18.74
C SER A 35 3.82 -7.18 -19.48
N GLY A 36 2.87 -8.08 -19.76
CA GLY A 36 1.52 -7.75 -20.27
C GLY A 36 0.59 -7.17 -19.20
N GLY A 37 1.16 -6.53 -18.18
CA GLY A 37 0.43 -5.94 -17.05
C GLY A 37 0.15 -4.45 -17.25
N ASN A 38 -1.07 -4.01 -16.94
CA ASN A 38 -1.45 -2.59 -16.95
C ASN A 38 -0.71 -1.72 -15.91
N LEU A 39 0.00 -2.33 -14.95
CA LEU A 39 0.69 -1.62 -13.89
C LEU A 39 2.14 -1.31 -14.30
N THR A 40 2.40 -0.06 -14.66
CA THR A 40 3.74 0.39 -15.01
C THR A 40 4.49 0.94 -13.79
N THR A 41 5.82 0.84 -13.80
CA THR A 41 6.70 1.44 -12.80
C THR A 41 6.41 2.93 -12.60
N SER A 42 6.07 3.65 -13.68
CA SER A 42 5.71 5.08 -13.62
C SER A 42 4.49 5.34 -12.74
N ILE A 43 3.43 4.54 -12.90
CA ILE A 43 2.21 4.66 -12.10
C ILE A 43 2.52 4.44 -10.61
N VAL A 44 3.30 3.40 -10.29
CA VAL A 44 3.67 3.08 -8.90
C VAL A 44 4.53 4.19 -8.28
N LYS A 45 5.48 4.76 -9.03
CA LYS A 45 6.29 5.91 -8.59
C LYS A 45 5.42 7.12 -8.25
N VAL A 46 4.42 7.44 -9.08
CA VAL A 46 3.47 8.54 -8.81
C VAL A 46 2.67 8.28 -7.53
N GLN A 47 2.19 7.05 -7.30
CA GLN A 47 1.45 6.73 -6.07
C GLN A 47 2.33 6.78 -4.82
N ARG A 48 3.59 6.32 -4.92
CA ARG A 48 4.58 6.47 -3.85
C ARG A 48 4.79 7.94 -3.50
N ASP A 49 4.91 8.81 -4.50
CA ASP A 49 5.17 10.24 -4.28
C ASP A 49 3.95 10.92 -3.65
N ARG A 50 2.74 10.56 -4.06
CA ARG A 50 1.48 10.99 -3.39
C ARG A 50 1.44 10.54 -1.93
N PHE A 51 1.80 9.29 -1.66
CA PHE A 51 1.89 8.77 -0.30
C PHE A 51 2.91 9.53 0.55
N LYS A 52 4.10 9.85 0.00
CA LYS A 52 5.10 10.68 0.67
C LYS A 52 4.56 12.05 1.05
N ILE A 53 3.88 12.74 0.12
CA ILE A 53 3.29 14.05 0.38
C ILE A 53 2.24 13.96 1.50
N TRP A 54 1.35 12.97 1.41
CA TRP A 54 0.35 12.71 2.45
C TRP A 54 1.00 12.48 3.82
N ALA A 55 2.02 11.61 3.88
CA ALA A 55 2.70 11.26 5.12
C ALA A 55 3.47 12.43 5.72
N MET A 56 4.10 13.26 4.88
CA MET A 56 4.80 14.47 5.30
C MET A 56 3.85 15.51 5.87
N ASN A 57 2.73 15.78 5.19
CA ASN A 57 1.74 16.77 5.61
C ASN A 57 1.07 16.41 6.93
N LEU A 58 0.87 15.12 7.21
CA LEU A 58 0.29 14.67 8.48
C LEU A 58 1.33 14.50 9.60
N GLY A 59 2.63 14.55 9.28
CA GLY A 59 3.69 14.23 10.23
C GLY A 59 3.80 12.73 10.53
N ALA A 60 3.30 11.86 9.64
CA ALA A 60 3.39 10.40 9.78
C ALA A 60 4.84 9.89 9.68
N LEU A 61 5.75 10.66 9.07
CA LEU A 61 7.19 10.34 9.01
C LEU A 61 8.03 11.12 10.03
N GLN A 62 7.40 11.85 10.95
CA GLN A 62 8.08 12.67 11.94
C GLN A 62 8.14 11.97 13.31
N ARG A 63 9.03 12.45 14.17
CA ARG A 63 9.11 12.06 15.59
C ARG A 63 8.81 13.26 16.49
N GLY A 64 8.51 12.99 17.76
CA GLY A 64 8.24 14.03 18.75
C GLY A 64 6.89 14.73 18.55
N ARG A 65 6.75 15.97 19.02
CA ARG A 65 5.46 16.67 19.12
C ARG A 65 4.77 16.95 17.78
N ALA A 66 5.56 17.03 16.71
CA ALA A 66 5.05 17.23 15.36
C ALA A 66 4.62 15.92 14.68
N SER A 67 4.88 14.76 15.30
CA SER A 67 4.48 13.47 14.75
C SER A 67 2.97 13.26 14.80
N LEU A 68 2.46 12.53 13.81
CA LEU A 68 1.07 12.09 13.81
C LEU A 68 0.75 11.22 15.03
N ASP A 69 1.70 10.38 15.47
CA ASP A 69 1.59 9.56 16.68
C ASP A 69 1.35 10.38 17.94
N PHE A 70 2.05 11.52 18.08
CA PHE A 70 1.87 12.43 19.22
C PHE A 70 0.56 13.20 19.12
N ARG A 71 0.21 13.70 17.92
CA ARG A 71 -1.04 14.43 17.69
C ARG A 71 -2.29 13.60 17.95
N LEU A 72 -2.20 12.27 17.78
CA LEU A 72 -3.30 11.33 17.99
C LEU A 72 -3.20 10.56 19.31
N LEU A 73 -2.41 11.05 20.28
CA LEU A 73 -2.25 10.40 21.59
C LEU A 73 -3.61 10.11 22.25
N GLU A 74 -4.49 11.12 22.25
CA GLU A 74 -5.81 11.08 22.88
C GLU A 74 -6.92 10.52 21.97
N SER A 75 -6.61 10.22 20.70
CA SER A 75 -7.59 9.68 19.75
C SER A 75 -7.19 8.27 19.32
N SER A 76 -7.38 7.32 20.23
CA SER A 76 -7.09 5.90 20.01
C SER A 76 -7.85 5.31 18.81
N LEU A 77 -9.11 5.71 18.61
CA LEU A 77 -9.91 5.29 17.46
C LEU A 77 -9.32 5.77 16.13
N THR A 78 -8.99 7.06 16.01
CA THR A 78 -8.37 7.58 14.79
C THR A 78 -6.98 6.97 14.56
N LYS A 79 -6.18 6.82 15.61
CA LYS A 79 -4.86 6.20 15.55
C LYS A 79 -4.94 4.77 15.03
N SER A 80 -5.84 3.96 15.57
CA SER A 80 -6.06 2.57 15.12
C SER A 80 -6.55 2.49 13.67
N ALA A 81 -7.45 3.38 13.25
CA ALA A 81 -7.94 3.43 11.88
C ALA A 81 -6.82 3.75 10.87
N ILE A 82 -5.96 4.73 11.18
CA ILE A 82 -4.82 5.08 10.32
C ILE A 82 -3.79 3.95 10.30
N LEU A 83 -3.51 3.33 11.45
CA LEU A 83 -2.59 2.20 11.51
C LEU A 83 -3.10 1.02 10.66
N ARG A 84 -4.41 0.74 10.70
CA ARG A 84 -5.03 -0.29 9.88
C ARG A 84 -4.91 0.03 8.39
N LEU A 85 -5.21 1.27 8.00
CA LEU A 85 -5.06 1.75 6.63
C LEU A 85 -3.62 1.57 6.10
N LEU A 86 -2.61 1.94 6.89
CA LEU A 86 -1.21 1.78 6.51
C LEU A 86 -0.82 0.31 6.34
N ASN A 87 -1.27 -0.57 7.24
CA ASN A 87 -1.04 -2.01 7.11
C ASN A 87 -1.73 -2.60 5.87
N GLU A 88 -2.99 -2.24 5.60
CA GLU A 88 -3.73 -2.67 4.41
C GLU A 88 -3.02 -2.22 3.12
N LEU A 89 -2.49 -0.99 3.09
CA LEU A 89 -1.70 -0.48 1.97
C LEU A 89 -0.41 -1.30 1.78
N LYS A 90 0.37 -1.51 2.83
CA LYS A 90 1.60 -2.34 2.79
C LYS A 90 1.30 -3.72 2.23
N ASP A 91 0.28 -4.39 2.76
CA ASP A 91 -0.08 -5.75 2.33
C ASP A 91 -0.50 -5.77 0.87
N THR A 92 -1.26 -4.77 0.42
CA THR A 92 -1.66 -4.63 -0.99
C THR A 92 -0.43 -4.48 -1.90
N LEU A 93 0.55 -3.67 -1.51
CA LEU A 93 1.79 -3.46 -2.28
C LEU A 93 2.62 -4.75 -2.36
N LEU A 94 2.78 -5.45 -1.24
CA LEU A 94 3.51 -6.72 -1.17
C LEU A 94 2.83 -7.83 -1.98
N GLN A 95 1.50 -7.93 -1.92
CA GLN A 95 0.73 -8.89 -2.74
C GLN A 95 0.84 -8.56 -4.23
N THR A 96 0.78 -7.28 -4.59
CA THR A 96 0.93 -6.83 -5.98
C THR A 96 2.31 -7.24 -6.52
N ARG A 97 3.37 -7.04 -5.72
CA ARG A 97 4.73 -7.48 -6.05
C ARG A 97 4.84 -8.99 -6.28
N GLN A 98 4.17 -9.79 -5.46
CA GLN A 98 4.16 -11.25 -5.61
C GLN A 98 3.43 -11.69 -6.89
N ARG A 99 2.34 -11.00 -7.25
CA ARG A 99 1.58 -11.26 -8.48
C ARG A 99 2.31 -10.83 -9.74
N SER A 100 3.19 -9.84 -9.66
CA SER A 100 4.03 -9.41 -10.79
C SER A 100 5.31 -10.24 -10.97
N GLY A 101 5.53 -11.29 -10.16
CA GLY A 101 6.60 -12.27 -10.37
C GLY A 101 6.22 -13.33 -11.43
N PRO A 102 7.20 -14.11 -11.96
CA PRO A 102 6.94 -15.10 -12.99
C PRO A 102 6.11 -16.25 -12.43
N GLY A 103 4.79 -16.20 -12.65
CA GLY A 103 3.92 -17.34 -12.40
C GLY A 103 2.68 -17.06 -11.57
N VAL A 104 1.76 -16.22 -12.07
CA VAL A 104 0.33 -16.43 -11.81
C VAL A 104 -0.40 -16.26 -13.13
N LYS A 105 -0.63 -17.37 -13.84
CA LYS A 105 -1.66 -17.43 -14.88
C LYS A 105 -2.97 -17.11 -14.19
N THR A 106 -3.51 -15.91 -14.42
CA THR A 106 -4.90 -15.61 -14.10
C THR A 106 -5.75 -16.57 -14.91
N THR A 107 -6.23 -17.63 -14.25
CA THR A 107 -7.34 -18.43 -14.78
C THR A 107 -8.50 -17.47 -14.91
N ALA A 108 -8.80 -17.06 -16.14
CA ALA A 108 -10.04 -16.40 -16.48
C ALA A 108 -11.18 -17.25 -15.91
N ARG A 109 -11.85 -16.75 -14.87
CA ARG A 109 -13.09 -17.34 -14.38
C ARG A 109 -14.10 -17.09 -15.49
N ALA A 110 -14.26 -18.07 -16.37
CA ALA A 110 -15.34 -18.11 -17.33
C ALA A 110 -16.65 -17.92 -16.56
N HIS A 111 -17.26 -16.75 -16.73
CA HIS A 111 -18.65 -16.56 -16.36
C HIS A 111 -19.50 -17.39 -17.32
N ASN A 112 -19.77 -18.63 -16.92
CA ASN A 112 -20.87 -19.40 -17.47
C ASN A 112 -22.17 -18.76 -16.98
N TYR A 113 -22.61 -17.71 -17.67
CA TYR A 113 -24.03 -17.39 -17.74
C TYR A 113 -24.64 -18.28 -18.82
N THR A 114 -24.98 -19.52 -18.46
CA THR A 114 -26.00 -20.28 -19.19
C THR A 114 -27.36 -19.67 -18.85
N GLY A 115 -27.61 -18.50 -19.43
CA GLY A 115 -28.90 -17.84 -19.46
C GLY A 115 -29.72 -18.45 -20.59
N PHE A 116 -30.76 -19.18 -20.21
CA PHE A 116 -31.96 -19.49 -20.99
C PHE A 116 -32.28 -18.43 -22.06
N ARG A 117 -32.36 -18.85 -23.34
CA ARG A 117 -33.31 -18.40 -24.37
C ARG A 117 -33.17 -19.34 -25.59
N LEU A 118 -34.15 -20.23 -25.81
CA LEU A 118 -35.25 -20.06 -26.76
C LEU A 118 -34.77 -20.06 -28.22
N LEU A 119 -35.01 -21.16 -28.94
CA LEU A 119 -35.40 -21.16 -30.35
C LEU A 119 -36.13 -22.49 -30.67
N GLN A 120 -37.42 -22.32 -30.97
CA GLN A 120 -38.31 -23.07 -31.88
C GLN A 120 -38.39 -24.59 -31.82
#